data_AF-A0A3Q7H9R9-F1
#
_entry.id   AF-A0A3Q7H9R9-F1
#
_cell.length_a   1.000
_cell.length_b   1.000
_cell.length_c   1.000
_cell.angle_alpha   90.00
_cell.angle_beta   90.00
_cell.angle_gamma   90.00
#
_symmetry.space_group_name_H-M   'P 1'
#
loop_
_entity.id
_entity.type
_entity.pdbx_description
1 polymer ?
#
loop_
_entity_poly.entity_id
_entity_poly.type
_entity_poly.pdbx_seq_one_letter_code
_entity_poly.pdbx_strand_id
1 'polypeptide(L)'
;MKPLSIFNQPGKGSKKRTRRNLSAIELQSASTHVLLNCPQVKPFVEKFSWGPIKTYSMNKYVVNGFKFTTEEYSKYKKTNNSGVWVKGGDGNLDGVDYYGVLKEVLEMEYSEQSC
;
A
#
# COMPACT_ATOMS: atom_id res chain seq x y z
N MET A 1 -5.49 -7.21 14.26
CA MET A 1 -5.75 -5.76 14.21
C MET A 1 -7.20 -5.50 14.63
N LYS A 2 -7.47 -4.42 15.37
CA LYS A 2 -8.86 -4.00 15.65
C LYS A 2 -9.45 -3.37 14.38
N PRO A 3 -10.68 -3.73 13.95
CA PRO A 3 -11.32 -3.12 12.78
C PRO A 3 -11.64 -1.63 13.04
N LEU A 4 -11.62 -0.81 11.99
CA LEU A 4 -11.98 0.61 12.09
C LEU A 4 -13.44 0.76 12.53
N SER A 5 -13.70 1.73 13.40
CA SER A 5 -15.04 1.98 13.97
C SER A 5 -16.10 2.31 12.92
N ILE A 6 -15.68 2.82 11.76
CA ILE A 6 -16.56 3.10 10.63
C ILE A 6 -17.26 1.84 10.09
N PHE A 7 -16.68 0.65 10.31
CA PHE A 7 -17.28 -0.63 9.94
C PHE A 7 -18.22 -1.21 11.00
N ASN A 8 -18.35 -0.57 12.17
CA ASN A 8 -19.27 -0.98 13.23
C ASN A 8 -20.63 -0.26 13.16
N GLN A 9 -20.83 0.61 12.16
CA GLN A 9 -22.08 1.33 11.93
C GLN A 9 -23.14 0.33 11.42
N PRO A 10 -24.35 0.28 12.02
CA PRO A 10 -25.41 -0.62 11.56
C PRO A 10 -25.86 -0.24 10.15
N GLY A 11 -25.45 -1.02 9.16
CA GLY A 11 -25.86 -0.87 7.77
C GLY A 11 -27.05 -1.75 7.41
N LYS A 12 -27.92 -1.27 6.52
CA LYS A 12 -28.98 -2.11 5.94
C LYS A 12 -28.36 -3.10 4.97
N GLY A 13 -28.54 -4.40 5.24
CA GLY A 13 -28.08 -5.45 4.33
C GLY A 13 -28.68 -5.29 2.94
N SER A 14 -27.84 -5.24 1.90
CA SER A 14 -28.33 -5.21 0.52
C SER A 14 -28.87 -6.59 0.14
N LYS A 15 -30.12 -6.65 -0.33
CA LYS A 15 -30.82 -7.89 -0.74
C LYS A 15 -30.14 -8.60 -1.93
N LYS A 16 -29.30 -7.89 -2.70
CA LYS A 16 -28.49 -8.41 -3.80
C LYS A 16 -27.06 -7.89 -3.64
N ARG A 17 -26.13 -8.77 -3.27
CA ARG A 17 -24.70 -8.47 -3.19
C ARG A 17 -24.04 -8.84 -4.51
N THR A 18 -23.93 -7.88 -5.42
CA THR A 18 -23.05 -8.02 -6.59
C THR A 18 -21.65 -7.53 -6.21
N ARG A 19 -20.64 -8.39 -6.41
CA ARG A 19 -19.24 -7.96 -6.34
C ARG A 19 -18.93 -7.17 -7.61
N ARG A 20 -18.62 -5.88 -7.48
CA ARG A 20 -18.09 -5.07 -8.58
C ARG A 20 -16.98 -4.16 -8.06
N ASN A 21 -16.07 -3.79 -8.95
CA ASN A 21 -15.05 -2.79 -8.65
C ASN A 21 -15.71 -1.40 -8.50
N LEU A 22 -15.16 -0.59 -7.60
CA LEU A 22 -15.53 0.81 -7.46
C LEU A 22 -14.98 1.59 -8.65
N SER A 23 -15.78 2.52 -9.18
CA SER A 23 -15.26 3.54 -10.10
C SER A 23 -14.31 4.49 -9.36
N ALA A 24 -13.51 5.26 -10.10
CA ALA A 24 -12.60 6.25 -9.52
C ALA A 24 -13.34 7.27 -8.60
N ILE A 25 -14.53 7.71 -9.03
CA ILE A 25 -15.36 8.67 -8.26
C ILE A 25 -15.88 8.03 -6.96
N GLU A 26 -16.31 6.76 -7.03
CA GLU A 26 -16.77 6.03 -5.84
C GLU A 26 -15.63 5.75 -4.87
N LEU A 27 -14.46 5.39 -5.38
CA LEU A 27 -13.27 5.18 -4.59
C LEU A 27 -12.84 6.48 -3.89
N GLN A 28 -12.87 7.60 -4.61
CA GLN A 28 -12.58 8.91 -4.05
C GLN A 28 -13.59 9.27 -2.95
N SER A 29 -14.89 9.11 -3.23
CA SER A 29 -15.96 9.39 -2.27
C SER A 29 -15.84 8.52 -1.01
N ALA A 30 -15.58 7.23 -1.17
CA ALA A 30 -15.38 6.30 -0.07
C ALA A 30 -14.15 6.67 0.77
N SER A 31 -13.04 6.99 0.10
CA SER A 31 -11.82 7.45 0.76
C SER A 31 -12.08 8.72 1.57
N THR A 32 -12.68 9.75 0.97
CA THR A 32 -13.04 11.01 1.65
C THR A 32 -13.96 10.77 2.85
N HIS A 33 -14.96 9.90 2.72
CA HIS A 33 -15.86 9.58 3.82
C HIS A 33 -15.11 8.97 5.02
N VAL A 34 -14.21 8.02 4.78
CA VAL A 34 -13.37 7.42 5.82
C VAL A 34 -12.49 8.47 6.49
N LEU A 35 -11.83 9.33 5.70
CA LEU A 35 -10.94 10.38 6.20
C LEU A 35 -11.67 11.38 7.10
N LEU A 36 -12.91 11.75 6.74
CA LEU A 36 -13.71 12.72 7.49
C LEU A 36 -14.40 12.13 8.73
N ASN A 37 -14.76 10.84 8.72
CA ASN A 37 -15.62 10.24 9.74
C ASN A 37 -14.92 9.20 10.62
N CYS A 38 -13.63 8.93 10.41
CA CYS A 38 -12.88 7.97 11.21
C CYS A 38 -11.72 8.65 11.97
N PRO A 39 -11.92 9.03 13.24
CA PRO A 39 -10.85 9.63 14.06
C PRO A 39 -9.60 8.74 14.18
N GLN A 40 -9.77 7.42 14.07
CA GLN A 40 -8.65 6.47 14.09
C GLN A 40 -7.72 6.62 12.88
N VAL A 41 -8.19 7.20 11.77
CA VAL A 41 -7.41 7.43 10.56
C VAL A 41 -6.69 8.79 10.60
N LYS A 42 -7.21 9.74 11.39
CA LYS A 42 -6.69 11.12 11.49
C LYS A 42 -5.18 11.21 11.77
N PRO A 43 -4.59 10.45 12.73
CA PRO A 43 -3.15 10.49 12.95
C PRO A 43 -2.34 10.11 11.72
N PHE A 44 -2.83 9.15 10.92
CA PHE A 44 -2.17 8.76 9.67
C PHE A 44 -2.27 9.85 8.60
N VAL A 45 -3.42 10.53 8.51
CA VAL A 45 -3.59 11.66 7.58
C VAL A 45 -2.62 12.78 7.92
N GLU A 46 -2.59 13.20 9.18
CA GLU A 46 -1.69 14.25 9.67
C GLU A 46 -0.23 13.84 9.53
N LYS A 47 0.07 12.55 9.77
CA LYS A 47 1.41 12.00 9.61
C LYS A 47 1.97 12.17 8.20
N PHE A 48 1.14 11.91 7.20
CA PHE A 48 1.55 11.86 5.80
C PHE A 48 1.14 13.10 4.99
N SER A 49 0.34 14.02 5.53
CA SER A 49 -0.20 15.19 4.80
C SER A 49 0.87 16.16 4.35
N TRP A 50 1.97 16.25 5.09
CA TRP A 50 3.09 17.15 4.78
C TRP A 50 4.12 16.53 3.83
N GLY A 51 3.95 15.25 3.48
CA GLY A 51 4.93 14.50 2.72
C GLY A 51 6.22 14.21 3.51
N PRO A 52 7.18 13.51 2.90
CA PRO A 52 8.46 13.22 3.51
C PRO A 52 9.34 14.48 3.57
N ILE A 53 10.05 14.69 4.68
CA ILE A 53 11.05 15.77 4.78
C ILE A 53 12.27 15.43 3.93
N LYS A 54 12.68 14.16 3.94
CA LYS A 54 13.77 13.66 3.11
C LYS A 54 13.38 12.38 2.42
N THR A 55 13.88 12.23 1.21
CA THR A 55 13.72 11.02 0.41
C THR A 55 15.10 10.63 -0.13
N TYR A 56 15.47 9.38 0.07
CA TYR A 56 16.73 8.82 -0.38
C TYR A 56 16.46 7.71 -1.40
N SER A 57 17.04 7.82 -2.58
CA SER A 57 16.98 6.77 -3.59
C SER A 57 18.09 5.76 -3.38
N MET A 58 17.73 4.48 -3.39
CA MET A 58 18.65 3.36 -3.16
C MET A 58 18.55 2.36 -4.30
N ASN A 59 19.68 1.74 -4.61
CA ASN A 59 19.77 0.71 -5.63
C ASN A 59 19.62 -0.72 -5.08
N LYS A 60 19.56 -0.87 -3.75
CA LYS A 60 19.49 -2.16 -3.07
C LYS A 60 18.74 -2.04 -1.75
N TYR A 61 18.07 -3.10 -1.35
CA TYR A 61 17.42 -3.21 -0.06
C TYR A 61 17.42 -4.64 0.46
N VAL A 62 17.64 -4.82 1.77
CA VAL A 62 17.62 -6.14 2.42
C VAL A 62 16.48 -6.17 3.41
N VAL A 63 15.55 -7.13 3.23
CA VAL A 63 14.40 -7.31 4.11
C VAL A 63 14.13 -8.81 4.29
N ASN A 64 13.86 -9.24 5.52
CA ASN A 64 13.59 -10.63 5.86
C ASN A 64 14.65 -11.63 5.34
N GLY A 65 15.92 -11.23 5.29
CA GLY A 65 17.01 -12.06 4.76
C GLY A 65 17.15 -12.09 3.24
N PHE A 66 16.25 -11.44 2.50
CA PHE A 66 16.29 -11.33 1.04
C PHE A 66 16.87 -10.00 0.59
N LYS A 67 17.75 -10.04 -0.41
CA LYS A 67 18.35 -8.85 -1.02
C LYS A 67 17.72 -8.57 -2.37
N PHE A 68 17.06 -7.43 -2.46
CA PHE A 68 16.48 -6.88 -3.68
C PHE A 68 17.39 -5.79 -4.24
N THR A 69 17.44 -5.67 -5.55
CA THR A 69 18.23 -4.65 -6.25
C THR A 69 17.41 -4.03 -7.37
N THR A 70 17.62 -2.75 -7.67
CA THR A 70 17.01 -2.15 -8.86
C THR A 70 17.50 -2.82 -10.13
N GLU A 71 16.67 -2.87 -11.16
CA GLU A 71 17.01 -3.45 -12.46
C GLU A 71 18.31 -2.86 -13.01
N GLU A 72 18.40 -1.53 -13.03
CA GLU A 72 19.56 -0.80 -13.55
C GLU A 72 20.84 -1.19 -12.79
N TYR A 73 20.77 -1.28 -11.47
CA TYR A 73 21.91 -1.71 -10.67
C TYR A 73 22.35 -3.14 -10.97
N SER A 74 21.38 -4.02 -11.21
CA SER A 74 21.60 -5.45 -11.41
C SER A 74 22.01 -5.82 -12.84
N LYS A 75 21.85 -4.91 -13.80
CA LYS A 75 22.05 -5.13 -15.25
C LYS A 75 23.41 -5.73 -15.61
N TYR A 76 24.46 -5.33 -14.90
CA TYR A 76 25.84 -5.79 -15.13
C TYR A 76 26.35 -6.73 -14.03
N LYS A 77 25.46 -7.27 -13.19
CA LYS A 77 25.82 -8.18 -12.10
C LYS A 77 25.61 -9.64 -12.50
N LYS A 78 26.36 -10.53 -11.85
CA LYS A 78 26.27 -11.98 -12.07
C LYS A 78 24.88 -12.54 -11.72
N THR A 79 24.21 -11.97 -10.72
CA THR A 79 22.85 -12.34 -10.32
C THR A 79 21.94 -11.12 -10.42
N ASN A 80 20.79 -11.30 -11.08
CA ASN A 80 19.75 -10.29 -11.17
C ASN A 80 18.70 -10.54 -10.09
N ASN A 81 18.69 -9.68 -9.07
CA ASN A 81 17.74 -9.74 -7.95
C ASN A 81 16.73 -8.58 -8.01
N SER A 82 16.34 -8.15 -9.22
CA SER A 82 15.33 -7.11 -9.44
C SER A 82 13.92 -7.65 -9.61
N GLY A 83 13.74 -8.95 -9.77
CA GLY A 83 12.43 -9.57 -9.80
C GLY A 83 11.71 -9.46 -8.45
N VAL A 84 10.47 -8.98 -8.47
CA VAL A 84 9.57 -8.94 -7.33
C VAL A 84 8.26 -9.62 -7.70
N TRP A 85 7.58 -10.19 -6.72
CA TRP A 85 6.24 -10.72 -6.93
C TRP A 85 5.36 -10.46 -5.72
N VAL A 86 4.06 -10.37 -5.96
CA VAL A 86 3.02 -10.23 -4.95
C VAL A 86 2.01 -11.33 -5.18
N LYS A 87 1.71 -12.08 -4.13
CA LYS A 87 0.74 -13.17 -4.20
C LYS A 87 -0.63 -12.63 -4.55
N GLY A 88 -1.29 -13.26 -5.53
CA GLY A 88 -2.66 -12.94 -5.87
C GLY A 88 -3.65 -13.53 -4.88
N GLY A 89 -4.33 -12.67 -4.10
CA GLY A 89 -5.55 -13.01 -3.35
C GLY A 89 -5.35 -13.63 -1.96
N ASP A 90 -6.19 -13.21 -1.02
CA ASP A 90 -6.36 -13.84 0.30
C ASP A 90 -7.80 -14.36 0.44
N GLY A 91 -7.97 -15.68 0.68
CA GLY A 91 -9.22 -16.26 1.18
C GLY A 91 -10.27 -16.74 0.16
N ASN A 92 -9.98 -17.81 -0.59
CA ASN A 92 -10.92 -18.54 -1.48
C ASN A 92 -11.22 -17.93 -2.86
N LEU A 93 -10.30 -17.17 -3.45
CA LEU A 93 -10.32 -16.85 -4.88
C LEU A 93 -8.98 -17.27 -5.48
N ASP A 94 -9.01 -17.96 -6.62
CA ASP A 94 -7.83 -18.23 -7.44
C ASP A 94 -7.30 -16.90 -7.96
N GLY A 95 -6.47 -16.24 -7.15
CA GLY A 95 -5.77 -15.05 -7.55
C GLY A 95 -4.56 -15.42 -8.40
N VAL A 96 -4.29 -14.61 -9.41
CA VAL A 96 -3.07 -14.73 -10.23
C VAL A 96 -1.95 -13.99 -9.51
N ASP A 97 -0.80 -14.63 -9.37
CA ASP A 97 0.41 -13.99 -8.83
C ASP A 97 0.88 -12.87 -9.77
N TYR A 98 1.22 -11.72 -9.18
CA TYR A 98 1.70 -10.55 -9.92
C TYR A 98 3.21 -10.52 -9.87
N TYR A 99 3.86 -10.54 -11.03
CA TYR A 99 5.30 -10.41 -11.17
C TYR A 99 5.67 -9.04 -11.71
N GLY A 100 6.77 -8.49 -11.21
CA GLY A 100 7.25 -7.17 -11.61
C GLY A 100 8.78 -7.07 -11.49
N VAL A 101 9.28 -5.91 -11.92
CA VAL A 101 10.70 -5.59 -11.86
C VAL A 101 10.88 -4.34 -11.02
N LEU A 102 11.76 -4.40 -10.04
CA LEU A 102 12.09 -3.31 -9.14
C LEU A 102 12.87 -2.24 -9.89
N LYS A 103 12.26 -1.07 -10.09
CA LYS A 103 12.91 0.07 -10.76
C LYS A 103 13.55 1.04 -9.78
N GLU A 104 12.92 1.27 -8.63
CA GLU A 104 13.35 2.25 -7.64
C GLU A 104 13.06 1.76 -6.22
N VAL A 105 13.94 2.10 -5.28
CA VAL A 105 13.70 1.97 -3.84
C VAL A 105 13.88 3.34 -3.21
N LEU A 106 12.85 3.80 -2.50
CA LEU A 106 12.86 5.07 -1.79
C LEU A 106 12.78 4.83 -0.29
N GLU A 107 13.74 5.39 0.46
CA GLU A 107 13.66 5.52 1.91
C GLU A 107 13.22 6.93 2.25
N MET A 108 12.15 7.06 3.06
CA MET A 108 11.49 8.33 3.34
C MET A 108 11.54 8.63 4.84
N GLU A 109 12.01 9.82 5.17
CA GLU A 109 12.03 10.37 6.53
C GLU A 109 10.84 11.32 6.70
N TYR A 110 9.98 11.03 7.66
CA TYR A 110 8.84 11.88 8.05
C TYR A 110 9.15 12.56 9.38
N SER A 111 8.60 13.75 9.60
CA SER A 111 8.82 14.50 10.83
C SER A 111 8.20 13.80 12.05
N GLU A 112 8.83 13.90 13.21
CA GLU A 112 8.23 13.44 14.48
C GLU A 112 7.08 14.35 14.95
N GLN A 113 6.99 15.58 14.45
CA GLN A 113 5.81 16.44 14.64
C GLN A 113 4.58 15.90 13.89
N SER A 114 4.78 14.83 13.11
CA SER A 114 3.75 14.06 12.42
C SER A 114 3.43 12.71 13.11
N CYS A 115 3.91 12.46 14.35
CA CYS A 115 3.63 11.24 15.13
C CYS A 115 2.72 11.50 16.34
#